data_AF-A0A920NBL4-F1
#
_entry.id   AF-A0A920NBL4-F1
#
_cell.length_a   1.000
_cell.length_b   1.000
_cell.length_c   1.000
_cell.angle_alpha   90.00
_cell.angle_beta   90.00
_cell.angle_gamma   90.00
#
_symmetry.space_group_name_H-M   'P 1'
#
loop_
_entity.id
_entity.type
_entity.pdbx_description
1 polymer ?
#
loop_
_entity_poly.entity_id
_entity_poly.type
_entity_poly.pdbx_seq_one_letter_code
_entity_poly.pdbx_strand_id
1 'polypeptide(L)' 'MKLCDIHTHILPSIDDGPDTIQETVEIIKLSRMQNVFNIVATPQKKDVNESGTIGKIQQLITELRSKICS' A
#
# COMPACT_ATOMS: atom_id res chain seq x y z
N MET A 1 -1.40 -16.61 15.14
CA MET A 1 -2.44 -15.59 14.92
C MET A 1 -1.94 -14.66 13.82
N LYS A 2 -2.78 -14.27 12.84
CA LYS A 2 -2.37 -13.33 11.78
C LYS A 2 -2.58 -11.90 12.29
N LEU A 3 -1.55 -11.07 12.25
CA LEU A 3 -1.65 -9.66 12.64
C LEU A 3 -2.25 -8.84 11.49
N CYS A 4 -2.98 -7.79 11.86
CA CYS A 4 -3.54 -6.80 10.95
C CYS A 4 -2.91 -5.45 11.27
N ASP A 5 -2.24 -4.86 10.29
CA ASP A 5 -1.86 -3.46 10.35
C ASP A 5 -3.02 -2.61 9.85
N ILE A 6 -3.50 -1.72 10.72
CA ILE A 6 -4.68 -0.89 10.47
C ILE A 6 -4.30 0.53 10.03
N HIS A 7 -3.00 0.86 9.98
CA HIS A 7 -2.54 2.19 9.61
C HIS A 7 -1.15 2.14 8.95
N THR A 8 -1.15 2.12 7.62
CA THR A 8 0.10 2.11 6.84
C THR A 8 0.00 2.99 5.60
N HIS A 9 1.03 3.79 5.38
CA HIS A 9 1.26 4.54 4.15
C HIS A 9 1.94 3.63 3.13
N ILE A 10 1.17 2.71 2.55
CA ILE A 10 1.67 1.62 1.71
C ILE A 10 1.41 1.85 0.22
N LEU A 11 0.73 2.93 -0.18
CA LEU A 11 0.42 3.18 -1.58
C LEU A 11 1.55 4.00 -2.22
N PRO A 12 2.12 3.55 -3.35
CA PRO A 12 3.27 4.21 -3.94
C PRO A 12 2.92 5.52 -4.62
N SER A 13 3.78 6.52 -4.44
CA SER A 13 3.67 7.87 -5.02
C SER A 13 2.29 8.53 -4.75
N ILE A 14 1.71 8.27 -3.57
CA ILE A 14 0.48 8.93 -3.09
C ILE A 14 0.81 10.00 -2.06
N ASP A 15 1.69 9.70 -1.11
CA ASP A 15 2.07 10.61 -0.03
C ASP A 15 3.55 10.42 0.32
N ASP A 16 3.92 10.57 1.59
CA ASP A 16 5.27 10.38 2.12
C ASP A 16 5.63 8.92 2.42
N GLY A 17 4.78 7.97 1.99
CA GLY A 17 5.09 6.55 1.96
C GLY A 17 6.08 6.17 0.85
N PRO A 18 6.00 4.93 0.31
CA PRO A 18 6.92 4.48 -0.73
C PRO A 18 6.76 5.32 -2.01
N ASP A 19 7.87 5.57 -2.72
CA ASP A 19 7.82 6.27 -4.00
C ASP A 19 7.57 5.28 -5.15
N THR A 20 7.98 4.02 -4.98
CA THR A 20 7.86 2.99 -6.02
C THR A 20 7.07 1.76 -5.58
N ILE A 21 6.55 1.03 -6.57
CA ILE A 21 5.84 -0.24 -6.32
C ILE A 21 6.80 -1.29 -5.75
N GLN A 22 8.07 -1.27 -6.13
CA GLN A 22 9.09 -2.17 -5.63
C GLN A 22 9.32 -1.96 -4.14
N GLU A 23 9.46 -0.71 -3.68
CA GLU A 23 9.54 -0.37 -2.26
C GLU A 23 8.29 -0.83 -1.50
N THR A 24 7.10 -0.64 -2.08
CA THR A 24 5.86 -1.15 -1.49
C THR A 24 5.89 -2.67 -1.29
N VAL A 25 6.36 -3.42 -2.31
CA VAL A 25 6.47 -4.88 -2.24
C VAL A 25 7.50 -5.32 -1.18
N GLU A 26 8.60 -4.58 -1.03
CA GLU A 26 9.60 -4.84 0.02
C GLU A 26 9.00 -4.65 1.42
N ILE A 27 8.25 -3.57 1.63
CA ILE A 27 7.54 -3.34 2.89
C ILE A 27 6.58 -4.49 3.19
N ILE A 28 5.78 -4.93 2.21
CA ILE A 28 4.84 -6.05 2.37
C ILE A 28 5.56 -7.36 2.72
N LYS A 29 6.72 -7.63 2.10
CA LYS A 29 7.55 -8.80 2.42
C LYS A 29 8.06 -8.74 3.86
N LEU A 30 8.54 -7.58 4.30
CA LEU A 30 9.00 -7.38 5.68
C LEU A 30 7.85 -7.51 6.69
N SER A 31 6.67 -6.94 6.40
CA SER A 31 5.46 -7.10 7.21
C SER A 31 5.07 -8.57 7.37
N ARG A 32 5.16 -9.35 6.28
CA ARG A 32 4.89 -10.79 6.32
C ARG A 32 5.87 -11.55 7.21
N MET A 33 7.16 -11.19 7.20
CA MET A 33 8.15 -11.77 8.12
C MET A 33 7.83 -11.47 9.59
N GLN A 34 7.13 -10.36 9.86
CA GLN A 34 6.66 -9.96 11.19
C GLN A 34 5.26 -10.52 11.53
N ASN A 35 4.75 -11.50 10.77
CA ASN A 35 3.41 -12.09 10.92
C ASN A 35 2.23 -11.12 10.70
N VAL A 36 2.46 -9.99 10.02
CA VAL A 36 1.42 -9.09 9.53
C VAL A 36 0.98 -9.56 8.14
N PHE A 37 -0.27 -10.01 8.03
CA PHE A 37 -0.82 -10.57 6.78
C PHE A 37 -1.93 -9.72 6.18
N ASN A 38 -2.54 -8.84 6.99
CA ASN A 38 -3.55 -7.91 6.55
C ASN A 38 -3.01 -6.50 6.75
N ILE A 39 -3.10 -5.66 5.73
CA ILE A 39 -2.65 -4.27 5.78
C ILE A 39 -3.78 -3.40 5.23
N VAL A 40 -4.22 -2.43 6.02
CA VAL A 40 -5.17 -1.41 5.61
C VAL A 40 -4.38 -0.18 5.18
N ALA A 41 -4.47 0.16 3.89
CA ALA A 41 -3.85 1.37 3.36
C ALA A 41 -4.58 2.62 3.89
N THR A 42 -3.85 3.51 4.56
CA THR A 42 -4.37 4.75 5.15
C THR A 42 -3.50 5.95 4.75
N PRO A 43 -3.44 6.30 3.45
CA PRO A 43 -2.66 7.43 2.98
C PRO A 43 -3.12 8.75 3.61
N GLN A 44 -2.26 9.76 3.56
CA GLN A 44 -2.58 11.11 4.01
C GLN A 44 -3.81 11.66 3.26
N LYS A 45 -4.84 12.09 4.02
CA LYS A 45 -6.12 12.55 3.47
C LYS A 45 -5.96 13.70 2.47
N LYS A 46 -5.00 14.60 2.70
CA LYS A 46 -4.78 15.77 1.84
C LYS A 46 -4.36 15.37 0.42
N ASP A 47 -3.58 14.29 0.29
CA ASP A 47 -3.01 13.85 -0.99
C ASP A 47 -3.98 12.94 -1.77
N VAL A 48 -5.02 12.41 -1.10
CA VAL A 48 -6.10 11.63 -1.73
C VAL A 48 -7.24 12.50 -2.29
N ASN A 49 -7.34 13.76 -1.88
CA ASN A 49 -8.44 14.64 -2.26
C ASN A 49 -8.21 15.42 -3.57
N GLU A 50 -7.11 15.17 -4.26
CA GLU A 50 -6.87 15.77 -5.59
C GLU A 50 -7.74 15.07 -6.65
N SER A 51 -8.36 15.85 -7.52
CA SER A 51 -9.23 15.35 -8.60
C SER A 51 -8.48 14.36 -9.49
N GLY A 52 -8.75 13.06 -9.32
CA GLY A 52 -8.12 11.97 -10.08
C GLY A 52 -7.44 10.89 -9.21
N THR A 53 -7.22 11.14 -7.93
CA THR A 53 -6.44 10.23 -7.07
C THR A 53 -7.16 8.91 -6.79
N ILE A 54 -8.50 8.88 -6.73
CA ILE A 54 -9.25 7.64 -6.49
C ILE A 54 -9.02 6.60 -7.61
N GLY A 55 -9.04 7.04 -8.88
CA GLY A 55 -8.77 6.17 -10.02
C GLY A 55 -7.34 5.64 -10.00
N LYS A 56 -6.37 6.50 -9.67
CA LYS A 56 -4.97 6.12 -9.49
C LYS A 56 -4.81 5.06 -8.38
N ILE A 57 -5.46 5.26 -7.23
CA ILE A 57 -5.42 4.30 -6.10
C ILE A 57 -5.97 2.93 -6.53
N GLN A 58 -7.08 2.88 -7.25
CA GLN A 58 -7.65 1.62 -7.74
C GLN A 58 -6.70 0.87 -8.69
N GLN A 59 -6.04 1.60 -9.60
CA GLN A 59 -5.02 1.03 -10.49
C GLN A 59 -3.82 0.51 -9.70
N LEU A 60 -3.30 1.28 -8.75
CA LEU A 60 -2.17 0.88 -7.91
C LEU A 60 -2.47 -0.36 -7.09
N ILE A 61 -3.67 -0.45 -6.47
CA ILE A 61 -4.08 -1.65 -5.74
C ILE A 61 -4.13 -2.87 -6.67
N THR A 62 -4.57 -2.69 -7.91
CA THR A 62 -4.66 -3.78 -8.90
C THR A 62 -3.26 -4.26 -9.29
N GLU A 63 -2.33 -3.34 -9.54
CA GLU A 63 -0.94 -3.67 -9.85
C GLU A 63 -0.20 -4.31 -8.65
N LEU A 64 -0.43 -3.82 -7.44
CA LEU A 64 0.16 -4.41 -6.23
C LEU A 64 -0.31 -5.86 -6.04
N ARG A 65 -1.62 -6.11 -6.22
CA ARG A 65 -2.16 -7.47 -6.13
C ARG A 65 -1.54 -8.42 -7.15
N SER A 66 -1.27 -7.96 -8.38
CA SER A 66 -0.65 -8.82 -9.39
C SER A 66 0.79 -9.19 -9.05
N LYS A 67 1.55 -8.30 -8.38
CA LYS A 67 2.94 -8.56 -7.96
C LYS A 67 3.10 -9.37 -6.67
N ILE A 68 2.06 -9.44 -5.83
CA ILE A 68 2.10 -10.18 -4.55
C ILE A 68 1.58 -11.62 -4.73
N CYS A 69 0.70 -11.87 -5.71
CA CYS A 69 0.11 -13.19 -5.97
C CYS A 69 0.91 -14.08 -6.93
N SER A 70 2.12 -13.68 -7.34
CA SER A 70 3.09 -14.51 -8.07
C SER A 70 4.06 -15.20 -7.13
#